data_AF-A0A1P8XF87-F1
#
_entry.id   AF-A0A1P8XF87-F1
#
_cell.length_a   1.000
_cell.length_b   1.000
_cell.length_c   1.000
_cell.angle_alpha   90.00
_cell.angle_beta   90.00
_cell.angle_gamma   90.00
#
_symmetry.space_group_name_H-M   'P 1'
#
loop_
_entity.id
_entity.type
_entity.pdbx_description
1 polymer ?
#
loop_
_entity_poly.entity_id
_entity_poly.type
_entity_poly.pdbx_seq_one_letter_code
_entity_poly.pdbx_strand_id
1 'polypeptide(L)' 'MPSVIAEGDELTRRAFAAYFRTGGTEQPGKASGVVEREDKLYVVLVSSRGVLAVYRVRNDGMLRRMRRWPSDLVG' A
#
# COMPACT_ATOMS: atom_id res chain seq x y z
N MET A 1 9.09 -21.32 -7.62
CA MET A 1 9.09 -19.86 -7.47
C MET A 1 7.65 -19.43 -7.22
N PRO A 2 7.21 -19.17 -5.98
CA PRO A 2 5.89 -18.58 -5.77
C PRO A 2 5.90 -17.20 -6.42
N SER A 3 4.93 -16.99 -7.31
CA SER A 3 4.85 -15.88 -8.24
C SER A 3 4.78 -14.55 -7.50
N VAL A 4 5.59 -13.57 -7.90
CA VAL A 4 5.66 -12.18 -7.36
C VAL A 4 4.28 -11.52 -7.18
N ILE A 5 3.30 -11.93 -7.97
CA ILE A 5 1.89 -11.50 -7.91
C ILE A 5 1.23 -11.88 -6.57
N ALA A 6 1.48 -13.11 -6.08
CA ALA A 6 0.90 -13.58 -4.82
C ALA A 6 1.45 -12.81 -3.60
N GLU A 7 2.72 -12.40 -3.67
CA GLU A 7 3.35 -11.58 -2.64
C GLU A 7 2.79 -10.15 -2.63
N GLY A 8 2.54 -9.57 -3.82
CA GLY A 8 1.88 -8.29 -3.97
C GLY A 8 0.45 -8.26 -3.42
N ASP A 9 -0.32 -9.32 -3.67
CA ASP A 9 -1.68 -9.47 -3.14
C ASP A 9 -1.70 -9.58 -1.62
N GLU A 10 -0.75 -10.33 -1.05
CA GLU A 10 -0.61 -10.49 0.39
C GLU A 10 -0.22 -9.17 1.08
N LEU A 11 0.72 -8.42 0.51
CA LEU A 11 1.09 -7.09 1.00
C LEU A 11 -0.09 -6.11 0.95
N THR A 12 -0.88 -6.17 -0.12
CA THR A 12 -2.09 -5.34 -0.29
C THR A 12 -3.14 -5.69 0.76
N ARG A 13 -3.40 -6.98 1.01
CA ARG A 13 -4.32 -7.44 2.07
C ARG A 13 -3.87 -6.99 3.45
N ARG A 14 -2.58 -7.11 3.77
CA ARG A 14 -2.03 -6.62 5.05
C ARG A 14 -2.17 -5.11 5.19
N ALA A 15 -2.00 -4.36 4.11
CA ALA A 15 -2.18 -2.91 4.10
C ALA A 15 -3.65 -2.53 4.34
N PHE A 16 -4.60 -3.23 3.71
CA PHE A 16 -6.04 -3.05 3.97
C PHE A 16 -6.35 -3.27 5.45
N ALA A 17 -5.87 -4.40 6.01
CA ALA A 17 -6.08 -4.72 7.41
C ALA A 17 -5.45 -3.67 8.34
N ALA A 18 -4.25 -3.18 8.03
CA ALA A 18 -3.60 -2.11 8.79
C ALA A 18 -4.38 -0.79 8.71
N TYR A 19 -4.90 -0.43 7.53
CA TYR A 19 -5.70 0.78 7.32
C TYR A 19 -6.97 0.79 8.17
N PHE A 20 -7.77 -0.28 8.12
CA PHE A 20 -8.98 -0.40 8.93
C PHE A 20 -8.68 -0.44 10.43
N ARG A 21 -7.61 -1.13 10.87
CA ARG A 21 -7.18 -1.12 12.27
C ARG A 21 -6.79 0.28 12.79
N THR A 22 -6.32 1.16 11.90
CA THR A 22 -5.96 2.54 12.25
C THR A 22 -7.14 3.53 12.13
N GLY A 23 -8.37 3.04 11.98
CA GLY A 23 -9.57 3.88 11.88
C GLY A 23 -9.88 4.37 10.47
N GLY A 24 -9.37 3.72 9.43
CA GLY A 24 -9.73 4.01 8.05
C GLY A 24 -11.22 3.79 7.79
N THR A 25 -11.90 4.80 7.27
CA THR A 25 -13.37 4.79 7.08
C THR A 25 -13.78 4.55 5.63
N GLU A 26 -12.95 4.96 4.68
CA GLU A 26 -13.23 4.78 3.25
C GLU A 26 -12.75 3.42 2.73
N GLN A 27 -13.52 2.80 1.85
CA GLN A 27 -13.13 1.52 1.25
C GLN A 27 -12.03 1.71 0.19
N PRO A 28 -10.87 1.05 0.30
CA PRO A 28 -9.88 1.05 -0.75
C PRO A 28 -10.43 0.38 -2.01
N GLY A 29 -10.28 1.04 -3.15
CA GLY A 29 -10.66 0.59 -4.47
C GLY A 29 -9.66 -0.39 -5.06
N LYS A 30 -10.07 -1.02 -6.17
CA LYS A 30 -9.31 -2.07 -6.88
C LYS A 30 -7.99 -1.59 -7.48
N ALA A 31 -7.81 -0.28 -7.66
CA ALA A 31 -6.55 0.31 -8.11
C ALA A 31 -5.49 0.38 -6.99
N SER A 32 -5.84 -0.03 -5.76
CA SER A 32 -4.87 -0.19 -4.68
C SER A 32 -3.93 -1.34 -4.98
N GLY A 33 -2.65 -1.19 -4.68
CA GLY A 33 -1.69 -2.24 -4.97
C GLY A 33 -0.26 -1.88 -4.60
N VAL A 34 0.64 -2.77 -4.98
CA VAL A 34 2.08 -2.61 -4.76
C VAL A 34 2.70 -1.81 -5.89
N VAL A 35 3.54 -0.85 -5.54
CA VAL A 35 4.27 0.02 -6.45
C VAL A 35 5.75 0.01 -6.03
N GLU A 36 6.62 -0.28 -6.98
CA GLU A 36 8.07 -0.17 -6.79
C GLU A 36 8.58 1.17 -7.34
N ARG A 37 9.37 1.88 -6.53
CA ARG A 37 10.01 3.15 -6.88
C ARG A 37 11.35 3.26 -6.17
N GLU A 38 12.41 3.61 -6.90
CA GLU A 38 13.76 3.79 -6.36
C GLU A 38 14.23 2.59 -5.51
N ASP A 39 14.02 1.37 -5.99
CA ASP A 39 14.34 0.11 -5.29
C ASP A 39 13.63 -0.05 -3.92
N LYS A 40 12.56 0.72 -3.70
CA LYS A 40 11.71 0.64 -2.51
C LYS A 40 10.32 0.22 -2.95
N LEU A 41 9.78 -0.71 -2.19
CA LEU A 41 8.45 -1.25 -2.43
C LEU A 41 7.44 -0.52 -1.53
N TYR A 42 6.34 -0.08 -2.13
CA TYR A 42 5.24 0.63 -1.47
C TYR A 42 3.92 -0.07 -1.74
N VAL A 43 2.98 0.07 -0.82
CA VAL A 43 1.58 -0.30 -1.02
C VAL A 43 0.77 0.97 -0.96
N VAL A 44 0.11 1.29 -2.06
CA VAL A 44 -0.74 2.49 -2.19
C VAL A 44 -2.19 2.06 -2.10
N LEU A 45 -2.91 2.62 -1.13
CA LEU A 45 -4.35 2.46 -0.99
C LEU A 45 -5.05 3.68 -1.57
N VAL A 46 -5.92 3.45 -2.56
CA VAL A 46 -6.64 4.52 -3.26
C VAL A 46 -8.13 4.26 -3.21
N SER A 47 -8.95 5.31 -3.12
CA SER A 47 -10.40 5.27 -3.33
C SER A 47 -10.75 6.10 -4.57
N SER A 48 -12.03 6.15 -4.94
CA SER A 48 -12.52 7.05 -5.99
C SER A 48 -12.30 8.54 -5.68
N ARG A 49 -11.98 8.88 -4.42
CA ARG A 49 -11.71 10.25 -3.97
C ARG A 49 -10.21 10.59 -3.95
N GLY A 50 -9.33 9.62 -4.21
CA GLY A 50 -7.89 9.80 -4.21
C GLY A 50 -7.17 8.82 -3.28
N VAL A 51 -5.98 9.19 -2.81
CA VAL A 51 -5.13 8.29 -2.02
C VAL A 51 -5.51 8.33 -0.55
N LEU A 52 -5.82 7.15 -0.01
CA LEU A 52 -6.21 6.97 1.39
C LEU A 52 -5.00 6.82 2.31
N ALA A 53 -4.04 6.00 1.89
CA ALA A 53 -2.85 5.71 2.67
C ALA A 53 -1.74 5.12 1.80
N VAL A 54 -0.50 5.43 2.16
CA VAL A 54 0.69 4.81 1.57
C VAL A 54 1.47 4.09 2.66
N TYR A 55 1.85 2.84 2.39
CA TYR A 55 2.69 2.03 3.26
C TYR A 55 3.99 1.72 2.54
N ARG A 56 5.13 1.90 3.21
CA ARG A 56 6.41 1.38 2.70
C ARG A 56 6.60 -0.04 3.21
N VAL A 57 6.90 -0.98 2.32
CA VAL A 57 7.36 -2.31 2.68
C VAL A 57 8.84 -2.20 3.02
N ARG A 58 9.21 -2.70 4.20
CA ARG A 58 10.61 -2.80 4.63
C ARG A 58 11.16 -4.17 4.25
N ASN A 59 12.48 -4.32 4.25
CA ASN A 59 13.16 -5.59 3.94
C ASN A 59 12.80 -6.74 4.91
N ASP A 60 12.21 -6.42 6.07
CA ASP A 60 11.68 -7.38 7.05
C ASP A 60 10.22 -7.81 6.75
N GLY A 61 9.64 -7.34 5.64
CA GLY A 61 8.25 -7.59 5.26
C GLY A 61 7.22 -6.79 6.08
N MET A 62 7.64 -5.88 6.96
CA MET A 62 6.74 -5.03 7.71
C MET A 62 6.27 -3.82 6.89
N LEU A 63 4.99 -3.47 7.06
CA LEU A 63 4.37 -2.30 6.47
C LEU A 63 4.48 -1.10 7.40
N ARG A 64 5.15 -0.04 6.94
CA ARG A 64 5.24 1.23 7.67
C ARG A 64 4.37 2.28 6.99
N ARG A 65 3.29 2.71 7.67
CA ARG A 65 2.43 3.80 7.18
C ARG A 65 3.24 5.10 7.07
N MET A 66 3.20 5.75 5.91
CA MET A 66 3.82 7.05 5.72
C MET A 66 2.84 8.16 6.12
N ARG A 67 3.32 9.10 6.95
CA ARG A 67 2.57 10.31 7.32
C ARG A 67 2.55 11.34 6.18
N ARG A 68 3.63 11.42 5.42
CA ARG A 68 3.78 12.23 4.21
C ARG A 68 4.45 11.34 3.18
N TRP A 69 3.79 11.12 2.05
CA TRP A 69 4.32 10.36 0.93
C TRP A 69 4.78 11.30 -0.19
N PRO A 70 5.74 10.89 -1.03
CA PRO A 70 6.10 11.62 -2.24
C PRO A 70 4.88 11.85 -3.11
N SER A 71 4.71 13.07 -3.63
CA SER A 71 3.67 13.40 -4.62
C SER A 71 3.80 12.51 -5.87
N ASP A 72 5.01 12.06 -6.18
CA ASP A 72 5.32 11.19 -7.32
C ASP A 72 4.67 9.79 -7.23
N LEU A 73 4.28 9.35 -6.03
CA LEU A 73 3.51 8.12 -5.84
C LEU A 73 2.01 8.30 -6.09
N VAL A 74 1.55 9.56 -6.14
CA VAL A 74 0.15 9.97 -6.22
C VAL A 74 0.04 10.95 -7.38
N GLY A 75 0.18 10.41 -8.59
CA GLY A 75 -0.09 11.13 -9.82
C GLY A 75 -1.57 11.42 -9.98
#